data_AF-A0A8T7DIZ0-F1
#
_entry.id   AF-A0A8T7DIZ0-F1
#
_cell.length_a   1.000
_cell.length_b   1.000
_cell.length_c   1.000
_cell.angle_alpha   90.00
_cell.angle_beta   90.00
_cell.angle_gamma   90.00
#
_symmetry.space_group_name_H-M   'P 1'
#
loop_
_entity.id
_entity.type
_entity.pdbx_description
1 polymer ?
#
loop_
_entity_poly.entity_id
_entity_poly.type
_entity_poly.pdbx_seq_one_letter_code
_entity_poly.pdbx_strand_id
1 'polypeptide(L)'
;MSSFWSNWITVITVGNILACVWLIWWTMKKRDGESAEGDVTGHAWDGDLQEYNNPLPRWWLWMFYITIIFALGYLYLYPGLGTYKGALD
;
A
#
# COMPACT_ATOMS: atom_id res chain seq x y z
N MET A 1 -5.54 -1.13 -28.69
CA MET A 1 -4.42 -1.82 -28.01
C MET A 1 -4.59 -3.33 -28.17
N SER A 2 -3.52 -4.11 -28.32
CA SER A 2 -3.69 -5.57 -28.44
C SER A 2 -4.14 -6.17 -27.12
N SER A 3 -4.84 -7.31 -27.17
CA SER A 3 -5.35 -8.00 -25.99
C SER A 3 -4.23 -8.38 -25.00
N PHE A 4 -3.05 -8.72 -25.51
CA PHE A 4 -1.87 -8.98 -24.69
C PHE A 4 -1.53 -7.78 -23.79
N TRP A 5 -1.35 -6.60 -24.39
CA TRP A 5 -1.00 -5.39 -23.64
C TRP A 5 -2.11 -5.00 -22.67
N SER A 6 -3.38 -5.18 -23.05
CA SER A 6 -4.53 -4.88 -22.17
C SER A 6 -4.52 -5.71 -20.91
N ASN A 7 -4.35 -7.02 -21.07
CA ASN A 7 -4.31 -7.95 -19.95
C ASN A 7 -3.08 -7.73 -19.09
N TRP A 8 -1.92 -7.48 -19.71
CA TRP A 8 -0.67 -7.15 -19.01
C TRP A 8 -0.82 -5.95 -18.08
N ILE A 9 -1.32 -4.82 -18.60
CA ILE A 9 -1.55 -3.60 -17.79
C ILE A 9 -2.55 -3.89 -16.68
N THR A 10 -3.68 -4.51 -17.00
CA THR A 10 -4.74 -4.79 -16.04
C THR A 10 -4.24 -5.64 -14.87
N VAL A 11 -3.53 -6.74 -15.17
CA VAL A 11 -3.02 -7.66 -14.14
C VAL A 11 -1.98 -6.98 -13.26
N ILE A 12 -1.04 -6.23 -13.84
CA ILE A 12 0.01 -5.55 -13.06
C ILE A 12 -0.59 -4.46 -12.19
N THR A 13 -1.51 -3.64 -12.72
CA THR A 13 -2.13 -2.55 -11.96
C THR A 13 -2.95 -3.10 -10.80
N VAL A 14 -3.85 -4.06 -11.04
CA VAL A 14 -4.67 -4.66 -9.97
C VAL A 14 -3.78 -5.43 -8.98
N GLY A 15 -2.80 -6.19 -9.49
CA GLY A 15 -1.84 -6.91 -8.67
C GLY A 15 -1.01 -5.98 -7.77
N ASN A 16 -0.62 -4.81 -8.26
CA ASN A 16 0.11 -3.81 -7.46
C ASN A 16 -0.76 -3.22 -6.35
N ILE A 17 -2.03 -2.89 -6.63
CA ILE A 17 -2.97 -2.41 -5.61
C ILE A 17 -3.17 -3.47 -4.52
N LEU A 18 -3.35 -4.73 -4.91
CA LEU A 18 -3.45 -5.86 -3.97
C LEU A 18 -2.15 -6.06 -3.17
N ALA A 19 -0.99 -5.88 -3.81
CA ALA A 19 0.30 -5.93 -3.14
C ALA A 19 0.46 -4.82 -2.11
N CYS A 20 -0.07 -3.61 -2.34
CA CYS A 20 -0.11 -2.56 -1.33
C CYS A 20 -0.94 -2.96 -0.11
N VAL A 21 -2.13 -3.53 -0.31
CA VAL A 21 -2.98 -4.02 0.80
C VAL A 21 -2.25 -5.10 1.59
N TRP A 22 -1.66 -6.06 0.89
CA TRP A 22 -0.87 -7.13 1.49
C TRP A 22 0.33 -6.60 2.27
N LEU A 23 1.05 -5.61 1.72
CA LEU A 23 2.22 -5.04 2.35
C LEU A 23 1.86 -4.34 3.66
N ILE A 24 0.75 -3.59 3.70
CA ILE A 24 0.26 -2.98 4.95
C ILE A 24 -0.02 -4.06 5.99
N TRP A 25 -0.68 -5.14 5.63
CA TRP A 25 -0.96 -6.22 6.58
C TRP A 25 0.30 -6.94 7.05
N TRP A 26 1.28 -7.11 6.18
CA TRP A 26 2.57 -7.66 6.56
C TRP A 26 3.29 -6.74 7.54
N THR A 27 3.41 -5.45 7.23
CA THR A 27 4.20 -4.50 8.03
C THR A 27 3.52 -4.12 9.35
N MET A 28 2.18 -4.20 9.43
CA MET A 28 1.44 -3.99 10.67
C MET A 28 1.47 -5.20 11.62
N LYS A 29 1.97 -6.36 11.17
CA LYS A 29 2.00 -7.55 12.00
C LYS A 29 3.04 -7.38 13.10
N LYS A 30 2.57 -7.16 14.33
CA LYS A 30 3.43 -7.14 15.53
C LYS A 30 4.18 -8.46 15.66
N ARG A 31 5.48 -8.38 15.89
CA ARG A 31 6.35 -9.54 16.11
C ARG A 31 6.53 -9.78 17.60
N ASP A 32 6.70 -11.04 17.98
CA ASP A 32 6.93 -11.42 19.38
C ASP A 32 8.25 -10.79 19.86
N GLY A 33 8.19 -10.05 20.97
CA GLY A 33 9.34 -9.30 21.50
C GLY A 33 9.53 -7.91 20.90
N GLU A 34 8.65 -7.44 20.00
CA GLU A 34 8.60 -6.01 19.67
C GLU A 34 8.16 -5.21 20.90
N SER A 35 9.04 -4.30 21.25
CA SER A 35 9.04 -3.51 22.46
C SER A 35 7.95 -2.41 22.36
N ALA A 36 7.53 -1.88 23.50
CA ALA A 36 6.37 -0.98 23.58
C ALA A 36 6.64 0.36 22.86
N GLU A 37 5.57 1.12 22.62
CA GLU A 37 5.67 2.47 22.04
C GLU A 37 6.73 3.31 22.80
N GLY A 38 7.72 3.84 22.07
CA GLY A 38 8.85 4.57 22.63
C GLY A 38 10.19 3.81 22.66
N ASP A 39 10.21 2.52 22.33
CA ASP A 39 11.45 1.75 22.28
C ASP A 39 12.22 1.94 20.96
N VAL A 40 13.55 1.89 21.06
CA VAL A 40 14.48 2.07 19.92
C VAL A 40 14.91 0.72 19.33
N THR A 41 15.28 0.71 18.05
CA THR A 41 15.72 -0.49 17.31
C THR A 41 17.09 -1.04 17.72
N GLY A 42 17.77 -0.39 18.67
CA GLY A 42 19.05 -0.83 19.24
C GLY A 42 20.30 -0.46 18.43
N HIS A 43 20.15 0.25 17.31
CA HIS A 43 21.25 0.75 16.50
C HIS A 43 21.29 2.28 16.53
N ALA A 44 22.47 2.84 16.70
CA ALA A 44 22.72 4.28 16.61
C ALA A 44 23.49 4.62 15.33
N TRP A 45 23.10 5.72 14.71
CA TRP A 45 23.70 6.31 13.53
C TRP A 45 24.20 7.71 13.91
N ASP A 46 25.31 8.15 13.33
CA ASP A 46 25.87 9.50 13.58
C ASP A 46 26.00 9.88 15.07
N GLY A 47 26.44 8.91 15.90
CA GLY A 47 26.64 9.10 17.34
C GLY A 47 25.37 8.91 18.18
N ASP A 48 24.32 9.69 17.92
CA ASP A 48 23.12 9.72 18.76
C ASP A 48 21.77 9.54 18.04
N LEU A 49 21.74 9.50 16.70
CA LEU A 49 20.51 9.26 15.95
C LEU A 49 20.07 7.80 16.07
N GLN A 50 18.87 7.58 16.60
CA GLN A 50 18.29 6.25 16.78
C GLN A 50 16.89 6.20 16.20
N GLU A 51 16.48 5.02 15.74
CA GLU A 51 15.16 4.81 15.15
C GLU A 51 14.20 4.22 16.19
N TYR A 52 13.02 4.82 16.32
CA TYR A 52 11.95 4.30 17.17
C TYR A 52 11.15 3.22 16.45
N ASN A 53 10.82 2.14 17.14
CA ASN A 53 9.95 1.09 16.62
C ASN A 53 8.48 1.35 16.98
N ASN A 54 7.97 2.52 16.62
CA ASN A 54 6.58 2.88 16.89
C ASN A 54 5.63 2.31 15.82
N PRO A 55 4.41 1.90 16.20
CA PRO A 55 3.42 1.49 15.23
C PRO A 55 3.02 2.68 14.34
N LEU A 56 2.62 2.39 13.10
CA LEU A 56 2.10 3.40 12.18
C LEU A 56 0.88 4.11 12.79
N PRO A 57 0.79 5.45 12.70
CA PRO A 57 -0.37 6.18 13.18
C PRO A 57 -1.66 5.71 12.51
N ARG A 58 -2.71 5.44 13.31
CA ARG A 58 -3.98 4.90 12.78
C ARG A 58 -4.62 5.80 11.72
N TRP A 59 -4.56 7.12 11.90
CA TRP A 59 -5.11 8.08 10.93
C TRP A 59 -4.39 7.98 9.57
N TRP A 60 -3.08 7.77 9.59
CA TRP A 60 -2.27 7.61 8.38
C TRP A 60 -2.63 6.32 7.65
N LEU A 61 -2.81 5.22 8.39
CA LEU A 61 -3.27 3.94 7.83
C LEU A 61 -4.65 4.07 7.17
N TRP A 62 -5.59 4.73 7.82
CA TRP A 62 -6.92 4.98 7.23
C TRP A 62 -6.84 5.83 5.97
N MET A 63 -6.01 6.88 5.96
CA MET A 63 -5.76 7.68 4.76
C MET A 63 -5.23 6.82 3.61
N PHE A 64 -4.29 5.91 3.89
CA PHE A 64 -3.75 5.00 2.89
C PHE A 64 -4.81 4.00 2.37
N TYR A 65 -5.68 3.47 3.23
CA TYR A 65 -6.79 2.63 2.78
C TYR A 65 -7.81 3.39 1.93
N ILE A 66 -8.09 4.65 2.25
CA ILE A 66 -8.98 5.50 1.46
C ILE A 66 -8.43 5.69 0.05
N THR A 67 -7.12 5.91 -0.12
CA THR A 67 -6.52 6.05 -1.46
C THR A 67 -6.59 4.75 -2.27
N ILE A 68 -6.45 3.58 -1.63
CA ILE A 68 -6.68 2.28 -2.28
C ILE A 68 -8.12 2.15 -2.77
N ILE A 69 -9.10 2.44 -1.91
CA ILE A 69 -10.52 2.37 -2.26
C ILE A 69 -10.84 3.35 -3.40
N PHE A 70 -10.30 4.57 -3.31
CA PHE A 70 -10.44 5.57 -4.35
C PHE A 70 -9.84 5.10 -5.68
N ALA A 71 -8.65 4.53 -5.68
CA ALA A 71 -8.00 4.02 -6.89
C ALA A 71 -8.82 2.91 -7.56
N LEU A 72 -9.35 1.96 -6.77
CA LEU A 72 -10.22 0.89 -7.28
C LEU A 72 -11.52 1.46 -7.86
N GLY A 73 -12.15 2.41 -7.16
CA GLY A 73 -13.34 3.10 -7.64
C GLY A 73 -13.08 3.88 -8.92
N TYR A 74 -11.97 4.62 -8.98
CA TYR A 74 -11.59 5.40 -10.15
C TYR A 74 -11.36 4.52 -11.38
N LEU A 75 -10.62 3.42 -11.23
CA LEU A 75 -10.36 2.46 -12.32
C LEU A 75 -11.61 1.69 -12.77
N TYR A 76 -12.61 1.56 -11.90
CA TYR A 76 -13.91 1.02 -12.28
C TYR A 76 -14.75 2.03 -13.06
N LEU A 77 -14.74 3.30 -12.65
CA LEU A 77 -15.55 4.36 -13.25
C LEU A 77 -15.00 4.87 -14.57
N TYR A 78 -13.67 4.99 -14.70
CA TYR A 78 -12.99 5.64 -15.81
C TYR A 78 -12.04 4.70 -16.56
N PRO A 79 -11.64 5.03 -17.80
CA PRO A 79 -10.70 4.23 -18.56
C PRO A 79 -9.32 4.26 -17.90
N GLY A 80 -8.72 3.08 -17.74
CA GLY A 80 -7.43 2.93 -17.06
C GLY A 80 -6.94 1.49 -16.96
N LEU A 81 -7.85 0.51 -17.06
CA LEU A 81 -7.53 -0.92 -17.10
C LEU A 81 -7.49 -1.45 -18.54
N GLY A 82 -6.42 -1.06 -19.26
CA GLY A 82 -6.21 -1.49 -20.64
C GLY A 82 -7.34 -1.03 -21.57
N THR A 83 -8.06 -1.96 -22.20
CA THR A 83 -9.20 -1.64 -23.09
C THR A 83 -10.52 -1.45 -22.36
N TYR A 84 -10.58 -1.65 -21.04
CA TYR A 84 -11.78 -1.37 -20.26
C TYR A 84 -12.07 0.13 -20.29
N LYS A 85 -13.28 0.48 -20.72
CA LYS A 85 -13.67 1.88 -20.92
C LYS A 85 -14.03 2.60 -19.63
N GLY A 86 -14.40 1.88 -18.57
CA GLY A 86 -15.02 2.49 -17.39
C GLY A 86 -16.54 2.33 -17.43
N ALA A 87 -17.18 2.50 -16.29
CA ALA A 87 -18.62 2.39 -16.16
C ALA A 87 -19.36 3.69 -16.53
N LEU A 88 -18.66 4.82 -16.58
CA LEU A 88 -19.21 6.14 -16.90
C LEU A 88 -18.89 6.62 -18.32
N ASP A 89 -18.19 5.80 -19.11
CA ASP A 89 -17.80 6.04 -20.51
C ASP A 89 -18.61 5.17 -21.49
#